data_AF-A0A7I4XVJ8-F1
#
_entry.id   AF-A0A7I4XVJ8-F1
#
_cell.length_a   1.000
_cell.length_b   1.000
_cell.length_c   1.000
_cell.angle_alpha   90.00
_cell.angle_beta   90.00
_cell.angle_gamma   90.00
#
_symmetry.space_group_name_H-M   'P 1'
#
loop_
_entity.id
_entity.type
_entity.pdbx_description
1 polymer ?
#
loop_
_entity_poly.entity_id
_entity_poly.type
_entity_poly.pdbx_seq_one_letter_code
_entity_poly.pdbx_strand_id
1 'polypeptide(L)'
;MDNAEICESTGTKNAEKEAVNQKVSKFFEDSIEKREDGYYIRFPYKDNYTELPSNKAIALKRLHSVIQSLRKTPNLLHEYDETFQSQRDSRIIEEAPQALPGKGSLLHYIPHQPVLTPHKETTKLRIVFDASAHFKNNPSLNDVLHQGPLILPELYAMLLRFRTPKFVAIADVEKAFLQVRLHEKDRDATRFLWVRNINQPISEDNIITFRFTRVIFGLNVSPYLLGGTIHTIYAQR
;
A
#
# COMPACT_ATOMS: atom_id res chain seq x y z
N MET A 1 -36.31 -10.78 37.66
CA MET A 1 -35.87 -12.06 37.09
C MET A 1 -36.11 -11.91 35.60
N ASP A 2 -35.18 -11.64 34.71
CA ASP A 2 -33.71 -11.56 34.75
C ASP A 2 -33.28 -10.47 33.78
N ASN A 3 -32.36 -9.61 34.19
CA ASN A 3 -31.58 -8.75 33.29
C ASN A 3 -30.13 -8.94 33.69
N ALA A 4 -29.57 -10.08 33.29
CA ALA A 4 -28.17 -10.40 33.49
C ALA A 4 -27.69 -11.28 32.33
N GLU A 5 -27.59 -10.68 31.15
CA GLU A 5 -26.68 -11.15 30.12
C GLU A 5 -26.33 -9.95 29.23
N ILE A 6 -25.11 -9.94 28.69
CA ILE A 6 -24.46 -8.85 27.94
C ILE A 6 -23.62 -7.88 28.82
N CYS A 7 -22.49 -8.35 29.38
CA CYS A 7 -21.31 -7.48 29.56
C CYS A 7 -19.96 -8.20 29.79
N GLU A 8 -19.71 -9.40 29.25
CA GLU A 8 -18.42 -10.10 29.48
C GLU A 8 -17.52 -10.27 28.23
N SER A 9 -18.01 -10.01 27.01
CA SER A 9 -17.23 -10.29 25.78
C SER A 9 -16.40 -9.12 25.23
N THR A 10 -16.67 -7.88 25.66
CA THR A 10 -16.04 -6.67 25.10
C THR A 10 -14.66 -6.36 25.70
N GLY A 11 -14.40 -6.74 26.95
CA GLY A 11 -13.13 -6.48 27.64
C GLY A 11 -11.94 -7.25 27.06
N THR A 12 -12.13 -8.55 26.81
CA THR A 12 -11.09 -9.45 26.29
C THR A 12 -10.66 -9.09 24.88
N LYS A 13 -11.60 -8.81 23.97
CA LYS A 13 -11.29 -8.42 22.58
C LYS A 13 -10.54 -7.09 22.48
N ASN A 14 -10.86 -6.13 23.36
CA ASN A 14 -10.17 -4.85 23.39
C ASN A 14 -8.74 -4.98 23.93
N ALA A 15 -8.54 -5.79 24.98
CA ALA A 15 -7.22 -6.07 25.53
C ALA A 15 -6.32 -6.82 24.51
N GLU A 16 -6.86 -7.79 23.79
CA GLU A 16 -6.16 -8.49 22.71
C GLU A 16 -5.75 -7.54 21.57
N LYS A 17 -6.66 -6.67 21.13
CA LYS A 17 -6.38 -5.67 20.11
C LYS A 17 -5.28 -4.70 20.55
N GLU A 18 -5.31 -4.29 21.82
CA GLU A 18 -4.31 -3.38 22.37
C GLU A 18 -2.93 -4.04 22.46
N ALA A 19 -2.86 -5.31 22.88
CA ALA A 19 -1.61 -6.08 22.89
C ALA A 19 -1.03 -6.24 21.46
N VAL A 20 -1.89 -6.49 20.47
CA VAL A 20 -1.48 -6.55 19.05
C VAL A 20 -0.95 -5.19 18.60
N ASN A 21 -1.64 -4.09 18.92
CA ASN A 21 -1.20 -2.74 18.57
C ASN A 21 0.17 -2.41 19.17
N GLN A 22 0.40 -2.76 20.44
CA GLN A 22 1.68 -2.57 21.11
C GLN A 22 2.79 -3.37 20.43
N LYS A 23 2.51 -4.62 20.04
CA LYS A 23 3.48 -5.44 19.29
C LYS A 23 3.82 -4.82 17.94
N VAL A 24 2.83 -4.31 17.21
CA VAL A 24 3.04 -3.64 15.91
C VAL A 24 3.84 -2.36 16.08
N SER A 25 3.54 -1.55 17.10
CA SER A 25 4.29 -0.32 17.41
C SER A 25 5.73 -0.60 17.78
N LYS A 26 5.97 -1.59 18.65
CA LYS A 26 7.32 -2.01 18.99
C LYS A 26 8.08 -2.48 17.75
N PHE A 27 7.46 -3.32 16.91
CA PHE A 27 8.07 -3.76 15.66
C PHE A 27 8.39 -2.58 14.73
N PHE A 28 7.50 -1.59 14.61
CA PHE A 28 7.74 -0.40 13.81
C PHE A 28 8.94 0.40 14.33
N GLU A 29 8.99 0.67 15.64
CA GLU A 29 10.10 1.38 16.30
C GLU A 29 11.44 0.65 16.14
N ASP A 30 11.43 -0.67 16.28
CA ASP A 30 12.63 -1.52 16.15
C ASP A 30 13.10 -1.65 14.69
N SER A 31 12.23 -1.42 13.72
CA SER A 31 12.49 -1.69 12.30
C SER A 31 12.60 -0.47 11.40
N ILE A 32 12.16 0.70 11.86
CA ILE A 32 12.33 1.95 11.13
C ILE A 32 13.80 2.36 11.12
N GLU A 33 14.31 2.68 9.93
CA GLU A 33 15.70 3.04 9.72
C GLU A 33 15.77 4.40 9.01
N LYS A 34 16.48 5.35 9.62
CA LYS A 34 16.80 6.63 8.97
C LYS A 34 18.08 6.46 8.16
N ARG A 35 17.96 6.54 6.83
CA ARG A 35 19.09 6.58 5.89
C ARG A 35 19.26 8.00 5.36
N GLU A 36 20.33 8.21 4.58
CA GLU A 36 20.66 9.52 3.99
C GLU A 36 19.50 10.10 3.15
N ASP A 37 18.80 9.24 2.41
CA ASP A 37 17.77 9.66 1.48
C ASP A 37 16.34 9.61 2.05
N GLY A 38 16.13 9.03 3.24
CA GLY A 38 14.84 9.04 3.92
C GLY A 38 14.66 7.94 4.96
N TYR A 39 13.41 7.76 5.42
CA TYR A 39 13.04 6.72 6.37
C TYR A 39 12.60 5.44 5.64
N TYR A 40 13.20 4.33 6.02
CA TYR A 40 12.89 2.99 5.55
C TYR A 40 12.10 2.25 6.61
N ILE A 41 10.98 1.65 6.22
CA ILE A 41 10.12 0.88 7.12
C ILE A 41 10.01 -0.57 6.68
N ARG A 42 9.64 -1.44 7.63
CA ARG A 42 9.24 -2.81 7.37
C ARG A 42 7.72 -2.97 7.48
N PHE A 43 7.18 -3.94 6.76
CA PHE A 43 5.79 -4.34 6.91
C PHE A 43 5.59 -5.22 8.16
N PRO A 44 4.61 -4.90 9.02
CA PRO A 44 4.30 -5.70 10.20
C PRO A 44 3.43 -6.90 9.82
N TYR A 45 4.07 -7.98 9.38
CA TYR A 45 3.37 -9.23 9.07
C TYR A 45 2.79 -9.87 10.34
N LYS A 46 1.64 -10.52 10.21
CA LYS A 46 1.04 -11.35 11.26
C LYS A 46 1.90 -12.59 11.50
N ASP A 47 1.90 -13.15 12.70
CA ASP A 47 2.71 -14.35 12.98
C ASP A 47 2.12 -15.64 12.37
N ASN A 48 0.78 -15.70 12.24
CA ASN A 48 0.04 -16.94 11.95
C ASN A 48 -0.70 -16.91 10.60
N TYR A 49 -0.16 -16.26 9.56
CA TYR A 49 -0.79 -16.32 8.24
C TYR A 49 -0.34 -17.55 7.45
N THR A 50 -1.27 -18.16 6.72
CA THR A 50 -0.95 -19.14 5.67
C THR A 50 0.00 -18.50 4.66
N GLU A 51 0.99 -19.24 4.16
CA GLU A 51 1.96 -18.75 3.15
C GLU A 51 1.26 -17.86 2.10
N LEU A 52 1.70 -16.60 2.00
CA LEU A 52 1.11 -15.63 1.09
C LEU A 52 1.40 -16.09 -0.35
N PRO A 53 0.39 -16.48 -1.15
CA PRO A 53 0.65 -16.98 -2.49
C PRO A 53 1.11 -15.85 -3.40
N SER A 54 1.74 -16.18 -4.53
CA SER A 54 2.24 -15.13 -5.44
C SER A 54 1.15 -14.24 -6.03
N ASN A 55 -0.08 -14.71 -6.23
CA ASN A 55 -1.14 -13.98 -6.95
C ASN A 55 -0.80 -13.58 -8.40
N LYS A 56 0.32 -14.06 -8.98
CA LYS A 56 0.76 -13.66 -10.32
C LYS A 56 -0.31 -13.91 -11.40
N ALA A 57 -1.02 -15.02 -11.33
CA ALA A 57 -2.05 -15.36 -12.32
C ALA A 57 -3.26 -14.41 -12.26
N ILE A 58 -3.65 -13.96 -11.06
CA ILE A 58 -4.72 -12.96 -10.90
C ILE A 58 -4.26 -11.62 -11.47
N ALA A 59 -3.04 -11.19 -11.11
CA ALA A 59 -2.47 -9.94 -11.61
C ALA A 59 -2.38 -9.94 -13.14
N LEU A 60 -1.94 -11.04 -13.74
CA LEU A 60 -1.85 -11.18 -15.20
C LEU A 60 -3.24 -11.09 -15.85
N LYS A 61 -4.23 -11.83 -15.34
CA LYS A 61 -5.60 -11.77 -15.86
C LYS A 61 -6.17 -10.35 -15.79
N ARG A 62 -5.96 -9.64 -14.67
CA ARG A 62 -6.41 -8.25 -14.52
C ARG A 62 -5.66 -7.30 -15.45
N LEU A 63 -4.36 -7.50 -15.66
CA LEU A 63 -3.58 -6.73 -16.65
C LEU A 63 -4.16 -6.88 -18.06
N HIS A 64 -4.51 -8.10 -18.49
CA HIS A 64 -5.17 -8.32 -19.78
C HIS A 64 -6.47 -7.51 -19.90
N SER A 65 -7.33 -7.55 -18.88
CA SER A 65 -8.57 -6.79 -18.86
C SER A 65 -8.34 -5.28 -18.88
N VAL A 66 -7.36 -4.77 -18.12
CA VAL A 66 -6.99 -3.35 -18.08
C VAL A 66 -6.51 -2.87 -19.45
N ILE A 67 -5.56 -3.57 -20.07
CA ILE A 67 -5.03 -3.20 -21.39
C ILE A 67 -6.13 -3.26 -22.46
N GLN A 68 -6.96 -4.30 -22.47
CA GLN A 68 -8.09 -4.40 -23.41
C GLN A 68 -9.08 -3.25 -23.26
N SER A 69 -9.34 -2.81 -22.03
CA SER A 69 -10.19 -1.65 -21.75
C SER A 69 -9.54 -0.35 -22.20
N LEU A 70 -8.29 -0.11 -21.81
CA LEU A 70 -7.56 1.12 -22.12
C LEU A 70 -7.28 1.30 -23.61
N ARG A 71 -7.10 0.21 -24.37
CA ARG A 71 -6.95 0.27 -25.85
C ARG A 71 -8.13 0.90 -26.57
N LYS A 72 -9.33 0.89 -25.96
CA LYS A 72 -10.51 1.58 -26.50
C LYS A 72 -10.39 3.10 -26.41
N THR A 73 -9.51 3.60 -25.55
CA THR A 73 -9.27 5.04 -25.34
C THR A 73 -7.76 5.33 -25.34
N PRO A 74 -7.14 5.54 -26.52
CA PRO A 74 -5.69 5.64 -26.66
C PRO A 74 -5.03 6.69 -25.75
N ASN A 75 -5.67 7.84 -25.54
CA ASN A 75 -5.16 8.88 -24.65
C ASN A 75 -5.04 8.39 -23.20
N LEU A 76 -6.02 7.64 -22.69
CA LEU A 76 -5.96 7.09 -21.33
C LEU A 76 -4.89 6.00 -21.22
N LEU A 77 -4.67 5.20 -22.26
CA LEU A 77 -3.58 4.22 -22.28
C LEU A 77 -2.21 4.91 -22.19
N HIS A 78 -2.02 6.01 -22.92
CA HIS A 78 -0.80 6.82 -22.87
C HIS A 78 -0.59 7.44 -21.49
N GLU A 79 -1.60 8.12 -20.93
CA GLU A 79 -1.52 8.70 -19.58
C GLU A 79 -1.22 7.63 -18.51
N TYR A 80 -1.75 6.41 -18.66
CA TYR A 80 -1.46 5.29 -17.77
C TYR A 80 0.01 4.87 -17.84
N ASP A 81 0.55 4.76 -19.05
CA ASP A 81 1.94 4.39 -19.27
C ASP A 81 2.91 5.47 -18.78
N GLU A 82 2.63 6.74 -19.09
CA GLU A 82 3.39 7.90 -18.60
C GLU A 82 3.43 7.95 -17.07
N THR A 83 2.34 7.56 -16.41
CA THR A 83 2.30 7.49 -14.94
C THR A 83 3.36 6.52 -14.41
N PHE A 84 3.50 5.33 -15.01
CA PHE A 84 4.51 4.36 -14.59
C PHE A 84 5.92 4.78 -14.98
N GLN A 85 6.11 5.39 -16.15
CA GLN A 85 7.40 5.95 -16.55
C GLN A 85 7.86 7.02 -15.55
N SER A 86 6.98 7.98 -15.20
CA SER A 86 7.25 9.03 -14.21
C SER A 86 7.54 8.47 -12.81
N GLN A 87 6.79 7.45 -12.38
CA GLN A 87 7.05 6.77 -11.11
C GLN A 87 8.40 6.03 -11.10
N ARG A 88 8.80 5.43 -12.23
CA ARG A 88 10.10 4.78 -12.39
C ARG A 88 11.24 5.80 -12.33
N ASP A 89 11.11 6.91 -13.05
CA ASP A 89 12.12 7.99 -13.06
C ASP A 89 12.28 8.61 -11.68
N SER A 90 11.18 8.75 -10.93
CA SER A 90 11.16 9.21 -9.54
C SER A 90 11.59 8.14 -8.52
N ARG A 91 12.01 6.96 -8.99
CA ARG A 91 12.39 5.79 -8.18
C ARG A 91 11.32 5.33 -7.19
N ILE A 92 10.05 5.61 -7.44
CA ILE A 92 8.91 5.11 -6.65
C ILE A 92 8.71 3.62 -6.92
N ILE A 93 8.90 3.22 -8.19
CA ILE A 93 8.91 1.83 -8.64
C ILE A 93 10.27 1.49 -9.25
N GLU A 94 10.65 0.23 -9.18
CA GLU A 94 11.84 -0.32 -9.83
C GLU A 94 11.49 -1.63 -10.52
N GLU A 95 12.24 -2.00 -11.57
CA GLU A 95 12.13 -3.34 -12.15
C GLU A 95 12.47 -4.38 -11.08
N ALA A 96 11.62 -5.39 -10.92
CA ALA A 96 11.89 -6.47 -10.00
C ALA A 96 13.07 -7.31 -10.51
N PRO A 97 13.96 -7.79 -9.63
CA PRO A 97 15.05 -8.69 -10.02
C PRO A 97 14.52 -9.92 -10.75
N GLN A 98 15.22 -10.34 -11.81
CA GLN A 98 14.89 -11.56 -12.55
C GLN A 98 15.08 -12.82 -11.69
N ALA A 99 16.08 -12.80 -10.80
CA ALA A 99 16.26 -13.86 -9.83
C ALA A 99 15.07 -13.88 -8.87
N LEU A 100 14.41 -15.03 -8.77
CA LEU A 100 13.43 -15.23 -7.71
C LEU A 100 14.15 -15.10 -6.37
N PRO A 101 13.52 -14.41 -5.40
CA PRO A 101 14.10 -14.30 -4.08
C PRO A 101 14.18 -15.71 -3.45
N GLY A 102 15.16 -15.90 -2.57
CA GLY A 102 15.51 -17.23 -2.04
C GLY A 102 14.34 -17.93 -1.33
N LYS A 103 14.43 -19.24 -1.14
CA LYS A 103 13.39 -20.04 -0.48
C LYS A 103 12.97 -19.38 0.86
N GLY A 104 11.68 -19.06 1.03
CA GLY A 104 11.14 -18.39 2.23
C GLY A 104 11.01 -16.86 2.14
N SER A 105 11.40 -16.23 1.03
CA SER A 105 11.15 -14.81 0.79
C SER A 105 9.72 -14.55 0.33
N LEU A 106 9.11 -13.48 0.83
CA LEU A 106 7.76 -13.10 0.49
C LEU A 106 7.70 -12.51 -0.93
N LEU A 107 6.92 -13.13 -1.82
CA LEU A 107 6.75 -12.71 -3.20
C LEU A 107 5.26 -12.69 -3.53
N HIS A 108 4.74 -11.51 -3.86
CA HIS A 108 3.31 -11.30 -4.09
C HIS A 108 3.06 -10.24 -5.16
N TYR A 109 2.05 -10.47 -5.99
CA TYR A 109 1.64 -9.59 -7.07
C TYR A 109 0.29 -8.93 -6.75
N ILE A 110 0.29 -7.60 -6.72
CA ILE A 110 -0.90 -6.77 -6.54
C ILE A 110 -1.40 -6.28 -7.91
N PRO A 111 -2.64 -6.62 -8.31
CA PRO A 111 -3.21 -6.06 -9.53
C PRO A 111 -3.49 -4.56 -9.38
N HIS A 112 -3.59 -3.86 -10.51
CA HIS A 112 -3.95 -2.45 -10.56
C HIS A 112 -5.08 -2.21 -11.56
N GLN A 113 -5.76 -1.06 -11.43
CA GLN A 113 -6.83 -0.65 -12.33
C GLN A 113 -6.91 0.88 -12.45
N PRO A 114 -7.41 1.41 -13.58
CA PRO A 114 -7.70 2.83 -13.72
C PRO A 114 -8.92 3.23 -12.88
N VAL A 115 -8.84 4.36 -12.21
CA VAL A 115 -9.97 5.10 -11.64
C VAL A 115 -10.04 6.44 -12.32
N LEU A 116 -11.15 6.70 -13.00
CA LEU A 116 -11.39 7.95 -13.71
C LEU A 116 -12.12 8.91 -12.78
N THR A 117 -11.55 10.09 -12.58
CA THR A 117 -12.20 11.19 -11.86
C THR A 117 -12.37 12.38 -12.79
N PRO A 118 -13.34 12.33 -13.73
CA PRO A 118 -13.49 13.34 -14.78
C PRO A 118 -13.82 14.75 -14.27
N HIS A 119 -14.31 14.86 -13.03
CA HIS A 119 -14.70 16.12 -12.39
C HIS A 119 -13.60 16.77 -11.54
N LYS A 120 -12.39 16.20 -11.46
CA LYS A 120 -11.28 16.81 -10.71
C LYS A 120 -10.41 17.66 -11.64
N GLU A 121 -9.99 18.83 -11.14
CA GLU A 121 -9.13 19.77 -11.89
C GLU A 121 -7.72 19.21 -12.18
N THR A 122 -7.18 18.33 -11.33
CA THR A 122 -5.72 18.11 -11.31
C THR A 122 -5.18 16.73 -11.71
N THR A 123 -5.98 15.67 -11.91
CA THR A 123 -5.57 14.49 -12.72
C THR A 123 -6.82 13.69 -13.09
N LYS A 124 -7.05 13.43 -14.39
CA LYS A 124 -8.27 12.74 -14.87
C LYS A 124 -8.21 11.22 -14.65
N LEU A 125 -7.00 10.67 -14.48
CA LEU A 125 -6.70 9.26 -14.32
C LEU A 125 -5.87 9.02 -13.05
N ARG A 126 -6.32 8.08 -12.21
CA ARG A 126 -5.54 7.57 -11.07
C ARG A 126 -5.37 6.06 -11.21
N ILE A 127 -4.18 5.56 -10.87
CA ILE A 127 -3.91 4.13 -10.81
C ILE A 127 -4.12 3.66 -9.37
N VAL A 128 -5.01 2.68 -9.17
CA VAL A 128 -5.26 2.08 -7.86
C VAL A 128 -4.78 0.64 -7.86
N PHE A 129 -4.03 0.28 -6.82
CA PHE A 129 -3.56 -1.07 -6.57
C PHE A 129 -4.50 -1.77 -5.59
N ASP A 130 -4.91 -3.00 -5.93
CA ASP A 130 -5.80 -3.82 -5.11
C ASP A 130 -5.00 -4.86 -4.35
N ALA A 131 -4.53 -4.46 -3.16
CA ALA A 131 -3.83 -5.34 -2.22
C ALA A 131 -4.76 -6.31 -1.46
N SER A 132 -6.07 -6.24 -1.72
CA SER A 132 -7.06 -7.18 -1.19
C SER A 132 -7.37 -8.30 -2.19
N ALA A 133 -6.81 -8.26 -3.40
CA ALA A 133 -6.97 -9.34 -4.38
C ALA A 133 -6.36 -10.64 -3.84
N HIS A 134 -7.10 -11.75 -3.95
CA HIS A 134 -6.65 -13.09 -3.54
C HIS A 134 -7.43 -14.18 -4.28
N PHE A 135 -6.85 -15.37 -4.33
CA PHE A 135 -7.59 -16.58 -4.73
C PHE A 135 -8.54 -17.00 -3.62
N LYS A 136 -9.62 -17.70 -3.98
CA LYS A 136 -10.54 -18.29 -2.99
C LYS A 136 -9.74 -19.09 -1.96
N ASN A 137 -10.06 -18.92 -0.68
CA ASN A 137 -9.42 -19.58 0.47
C ASN A 137 -7.92 -19.28 0.67
N ASN A 138 -7.38 -18.24 0.02
CA ASN A 138 -6.01 -17.79 0.24
C ASN A 138 -6.01 -16.36 0.80
N PRO A 139 -5.01 -15.98 1.62
CA PRO A 139 -4.93 -14.63 2.14
C PRO A 139 -4.49 -13.63 1.06
N SER A 140 -4.97 -12.39 1.15
CA SER A 140 -4.44 -11.24 0.43
C SER A 140 -3.27 -10.60 1.18
N LEU A 141 -2.56 -9.66 0.53
CA LEU A 141 -1.53 -8.88 1.21
C LEU A 141 -2.10 -8.12 2.42
N ASN A 142 -3.29 -7.52 2.30
CA ASN A 142 -3.94 -6.86 3.41
C ASN A 142 -4.31 -7.82 4.57
N ASP A 143 -4.61 -9.09 4.26
CA ASP A 143 -4.96 -10.06 5.29
C ASP A 143 -3.75 -10.52 6.11
N VAL A 144 -2.55 -10.51 5.53
CA VAL A 144 -1.32 -10.94 6.21
C VAL A 144 -0.61 -9.81 6.95
N LEU A 145 -0.99 -8.56 6.69
CA LEU A 145 -0.45 -7.38 7.36
C LEU A 145 -1.30 -6.98 8.57
N HIS A 146 -0.64 -6.64 9.67
CA HIS A 146 -1.31 -5.91 10.74
C HIS A 146 -1.60 -4.48 10.27
N GLN A 147 -2.84 -4.02 10.45
CA GLN A 147 -3.21 -2.64 10.15
C GLN A 147 -2.45 -1.62 11.03
N GLY A 148 -2.05 -2.04 12.23
CA GLY A 148 -1.49 -1.17 13.26
C GLY A 148 -2.56 -0.34 13.97
N PRO A 149 -2.18 0.38 15.04
CA PRO A 149 -3.08 1.25 15.77
C PRO A 149 -3.55 2.42 14.89
N LEU A 150 -4.78 2.89 15.16
CA LEU A 150 -5.30 4.08 14.51
C LEU A 150 -4.63 5.30 15.13
N ILE A 151 -3.66 5.89 14.43
CA ILE A 151 -2.98 7.12 14.88
C ILE A 151 -3.75 8.40 14.49
N LEU A 152 -4.81 8.28 13.69
CA LEU A 152 -5.60 9.44 13.29
C LEU A 152 -6.35 10.01 14.51
N PRO A 153 -6.18 11.30 14.84
CA PRO A 153 -6.98 11.91 15.88
C PRO A 153 -8.44 11.93 15.46
N GLU A 154 -9.32 11.87 16.46
CA GLU A 154 -10.76 11.97 16.29
C GLU A 154 -11.15 13.09 15.31
N LEU A 155 -11.97 12.78 14.31
CA LEU A 155 -12.28 13.70 13.21
C LEU A 155 -12.87 15.01 13.73
N TYR A 156 -13.74 14.95 14.74
CA TYR A 156 -14.31 16.15 15.36
C TYR A 156 -13.22 17.00 16.05
N ALA A 157 -12.28 16.36 16.75
CA ALA A 157 -11.17 17.07 17.40
C ALA A 157 -10.22 17.70 16.38
N MET A 158 -10.07 17.07 15.21
CA MET A 158 -9.31 17.63 14.09
C MET A 158 -10.02 18.86 13.51
N LEU A 159 -11.33 18.76 13.24
CA LEU A 159 -12.13 19.88 12.70
C LEU A 159 -12.21 21.07 13.66
N LEU A 160 -12.29 20.82 14.98
CA LEU A 160 -12.27 21.87 15.99
C LEU A 160 -10.93 22.61 16.02
N ARG A 161 -9.80 21.87 16.02
CA ARG A 161 -8.45 22.46 15.94
C ARG A 161 -8.20 23.20 14.63
N PHE A 162 -8.76 22.71 13.53
CA PHE A 162 -8.65 23.34 12.20
C PHE A 162 -9.29 24.74 12.17
N ARG A 163 -10.26 25.03 13.05
CA ARG A 163 -10.95 26.33 13.14
C ARG A 163 -10.25 27.35 14.04
N THR A 164 -9.26 26.95 14.83
CA THR A 164 -8.56 27.84 15.77
C THR A 164 -7.59 28.83 15.10
N PRO A 165 -6.74 28.42 14.14
CA PRO A 165 -5.79 29.34 13.51
C PRO A 165 -6.45 30.23 12.44
N LYS A 166 -5.94 31.45 12.28
CA LYS A 166 -6.39 32.42 11.25
C LYS A 166 -6.13 31.96 9.81
N PHE A 167 -5.10 31.14 9.62
CA PHE A 167 -4.67 30.63 8.31
C PHE A 167 -4.34 29.15 8.44
N VAL A 168 -4.70 28.36 7.42
CA VAL A 168 -4.40 26.92 7.35
C VAL A 168 -3.82 26.56 5.99
N ALA A 169 -2.79 25.71 6.01
CA ALA A 169 -2.26 25.07 4.81
C ALA A 169 -2.83 23.66 4.68
N ILE A 170 -3.28 23.31 3.48
CA ILE A 170 -3.73 21.96 3.12
C ILE A 170 -2.74 21.41 2.10
N ALA A 171 -2.34 20.16 2.26
CA ALA A 171 -1.45 19.45 1.34
C ALA A 171 -2.00 18.05 1.03
N ASP A 172 -1.66 17.54 -0.15
CA ASP A 172 -2.05 16.19 -0.57
C ASP A 172 -1.22 15.12 0.16
N VAL A 173 -1.91 14.25 0.90
CA VAL A 173 -1.33 13.16 1.68
C VAL A 173 -0.89 11.99 0.80
N GLU A 174 -1.42 11.85 -0.42
CA GLU A 174 -0.98 10.79 -1.34
C GLU A 174 0.52 10.90 -1.62
N LYS A 175 1.02 12.13 -1.77
CA LYS A 175 2.46 12.40 -1.93
C LYS A 175 3.28 12.17 -0.65
N ALA A 176 2.64 12.13 0.52
CA ALA A 176 3.31 11.89 1.79
C ALA A 176 3.70 10.42 1.96
N PHE A 177 2.85 9.47 1.53
CA PHE A 177 3.20 8.04 1.53
C PHE A 177 4.45 7.76 0.70
N LEU A 178 4.59 8.46 -0.44
CA LEU A 178 5.75 8.33 -1.33
C LEU A 178 7.07 8.85 -0.71
N GLN A 179 7.02 9.58 0.40
CA GLN A 179 8.22 9.97 1.16
C GLN A 179 8.74 8.83 2.05
N VAL A 180 7.87 7.88 2.42
CA VAL A 180 8.22 6.74 3.26
C VAL A 180 8.72 5.61 2.37
N ARG A 181 9.95 5.15 2.61
CA ARG A 181 10.61 4.12 1.81
C ARG A 181 10.29 2.74 2.35
N LEU A 182 10.14 1.80 1.43
CA LEU A 182 9.96 0.39 1.76
C LEU A 182 11.32 -0.31 1.75
N HIS A 183 11.64 -0.98 2.85
CA HIS A 183 12.86 -1.78 2.95
C HIS A 183 12.88 -2.86 1.87
N GLU A 184 14.08 -3.09 1.32
CA GLU A 184 14.38 -4.05 0.27
C GLU A 184 13.80 -5.45 0.54
N LYS A 185 13.74 -5.89 1.80
CA LYS A 185 13.24 -7.21 2.20
C LYS A 185 11.73 -7.38 1.97
N ASP A 186 10.98 -6.29 1.88
CA ASP A 186 9.52 -6.31 1.75
C ASP A 186 9.02 -5.84 0.38
N ARG A 187 9.91 -5.32 -0.49
CA ARG A 187 9.49 -4.81 -1.81
C ARG A 187 8.82 -5.86 -2.68
N ASP A 188 9.26 -7.11 -2.58
CA ASP A 188 8.70 -8.21 -3.35
C ASP A 188 7.27 -8.61 -2.94
N ALA A 189 6.76 -8.07 -1.83
CA ALA A 189 5.33 -8.13 -1.48
C ALA A 189 4.44 -7.27 -2.38
N THR A 190 5.03 -6.32 -3.09
CA THR A 190 4.32 -5.25 -3.83
C THR A 190 4.56 -5.34 -5.33
N ARG A 191 4.89 -6.53 -5.87
CA ARG A 191 5.13 -6.68 -7.29
C ARG A 191 3.86 -6.38 -8.09
N PHE A 192 4.00 -5.88 -9.30
CA PHE A 192 2.89 -5.74 -10.23
C PHE A 192 3.40 -5.89 -11.67
N LEU A 193 2.47 -6.14 -12.60
CA LEU A 193 2.79 -6.42 -13.99
C LEU A 193 2.40 -5.24 -14.86
N TRP A 194 3.26 -4.84 -15.79
CA TRP A 194 2.92 -3.92 -16.86
C TRP A 194 3.49 -4.42 -18.20
N VAL A 195 3.45 -3.59 -19.23
CA VAL A 195 4.01 -3.90 -20.55
C VAL A 195 5.20 -2.99 -20.86
N ARG A 196 6.20 -3.49 -21.60
CA ARG A 196 7.34 -2.71 -22.08
C ARG A 196 6.95 -1.76 -23.20
N ASN A 197 6.02 -2.20 -24.05
CA ASN A 197 5.49 -1.45 -25.16
C ASN A 197 3.96 -1.61 -25.23
N ILE A 198 3.24 -0.52 -25.02
CA ILE A 198 1.77 -0.47 -25.04
C ILE A 198 1.16 -0.79 -26.41
N ASN A 199 1.93 -0.61 -27.50
CA ASN A 199 1.49 -0.88 -28.87
C ASN A 199 1.64 -2.36 -29.26
N GLN A 200 2.37 -3.16 -28.47
CA GLN A 200 2.55 -4.58 -28.71
C GLN A 200 1.51 -5.42 -27.94
N PRO A 201 1.15 -6.62 -28.42
CA PRO A 201 0.30 -7.53 -27.66
C PRO A 201 0.94 -7.92 -26.32
N ILE A 202 0.13 -8.38 -25.38
CA ILE A 202 0.64 -8.95 -24.13
C ILE A 202 1.26 -10.31 -24.47
N SER A 203 2.57 -10.41 -24.35
CA SER A 203 3.38 -11.62 -24.51
C SER A 203 4.41 -11.69 -23.38
N GLU A 204 5.05 -12.84 -23.18
CA GLU A 204 6.06 -12.99 -22.13
C GLU A 204 7.20 -11.98 -22.29
N ASP A 205 7.65 -11.71 -23.53
CA ASP A 205 8.72 -10.75 -23.83
C ASP A 205 8.30 -9.30 -23.59
N ASN A 206 7.01 -8.99 -23.77
CA ASN A 206 6.48 -7.65 -23.57
C ASN A 206 6.03 -7.40 -22.13
N ILE A 207 5.91 -8.43 -21.28
CA ILE A 207 5.56 -8.24 -19.87
C ILE A 207 6.80 -7.80 -19.09
N ILE A 208 6.59 -6.81 -18.22
CA ILE A 208 7.60 -6.34 -17.27
C ILE A 208 7.02 -6.42 -15.85
N THR A 209 7.87 -6.82 -14.90
CA THR A 209 7.50 -6.84 -13.48
C THR A 209 8.16 -5.68 -12.77
N PHE A 210 7.34 -4.84 -12.15
CA PHE A 210 7.79 -3.78 -11.26
C PHE A 210 7.52 -4.15 -9.81
N ARG A 211 8.18 -3.47 -8.88
CA ARG A 211 7.88 -3.48 -7.44
C ARG A 211 8.04 -2.08 -6.86
N PHE A 212 7.36 -1.80 -5.75
CA PHE A 212 7.47 -0.50 -5.09
C PHE A 212 8.71 -0.40 -4.21
N THR A 213 9.30 0.78 -4.18
CA THR A 213 10.38 1.16 -3.25
C THR A 213 9.88 2.07 -2.13
N ARG A 214 8.59 2.43 -2.17
CA ARG A 214 7.89 3.33 -1.26
C ARG A 214 6.64 2.66 -0.71
N VAL A 215 6.16 3.14 0.42
CA VAL A 215 4.83 2.76 0.92
C VAL A 215 3.78 3.32 -0.03
N ILE A 216 2.86 2.47 -0.48
CA ILE A 216 1.81 2.86 -1.42
C ILE A 216 0.48 3.09 -0.74
N PHE A 217 -0.37 3.89 -1.39
CA PHE A 217 -1.78 3.92 -1.07
C PHE A 217 -2.45 2.59 -1.45
N GLY A 218 -3.43 2.13 -0.66
CA GLY A 218 -4.19 0.90 -0.92
C GLY A 218 -3.84 -0.28 0.00
N LEU A 219 -2.78 -0.18 0.81
CA LEU A 219 -2.55 -1.12 1.92
C LEU A 219 -3.28 -0.62 3.17
N ASN A 220 -3.88 -1.55 3.92
CA ASN A 220 -4.55 -1.22 5.19
C ASN A 220 -3.59 -0.62 6.22
N VAL A 221 -2.32 -1.02 6.19
CA VAL A 221 -1.26 -0.61 7.12
C VAL A 221 -0.63 0.75 6.76
N SER A 222 -0.78 1.22 5.51
CA SER A 222 -0.12 2.45 5.05
C SER A 222 -0.40 3.67 5.92
N PRO A 223 -1.65 3.95 6.35
CA PRO A 223 -1.93 5.09 7.22
C PRO A 223 -1.14 5.06 8.53
N TYR A 224 -1.02 3.88 9.14
CA TYR A 224 -0.24 3.69 10.36
C TYR A 224 1.26 3.94 10.10
N LEU A 225 1.82 3.37 9.04
CA LEU A 225 3.25 3.54 8.72
C LEU A 225 3.62 5.00 8.46
N LEU A 226 2.77 5.74 7.76
CA LEU A 226 2.96 7.18 7.56
C LEU A 226 2.87 7.94 8.88
N GLY A 227 1.83 7.69 9.68
CA GLY A 227 1.65 8.33 10.99
C GLY A 227 2.83 8.06 11.92
N GLY A 228 3.24 6.81 12.05
CA GLY A 228 4.40 6.39 12.84
C GLY A 228 5.67 7.09 12.40
N THR A 229 5.91 7.17 11.08
CA THR A 229 7.10 7.85 10.53
C THR A 229 7.10 9.34 10.87
N ILE A 230 5.94 10.00 10.76
CA ILE A 230 5.77 11.40 11.12
C ILE A 230 6.07 11.61 12.61
N HIS A 231 5.55 10.74 13.49
CA HIS A 231 5.86 10.81 14.92
C HIS A 231 7.36 10.64 15.21
N THR A 232 8.03 9.69 14.55
CA THR A 232 9.48 9.51 14.67
C THR A 232 10.25 10.76 14.25
N ILE A 233 9.82 11.44 13.18
CA ILE A 233 10.44 12.69 12.72
C ILE A 233 10.32 13.79 13.79
N TYR A 234 9.15 13.94 14.40
CA TYR A 234 8.92 14.97 15.42
C TYR A 234 9.57 14.65 16.76
N ALA A 235 9.71 13.37 17.13
CA ALA A 235 10.37 12.95 18.37
C ALA A 235 11.90 13.17 18.36
N GLN A 236 12.50 13.34 17.17
CA GLN A 236 13.94 13.62 16.99
C GLN A 236 14.29 15.11 16.97
N ARG A 237 13.31 16.00 17.14
CA ARG A 237 13.50 17.47 17.25
C ARG A 237 13.40 17.91 18.70
#